data_AF-A0AAU0VWA7-F1
#
_entry.id   AF-A0AAU0VWA7-F1
#
_cell.length_a   1.000
_cell.length_b   1.000
_cell.length_c   1.000
_cell.angle_alpha   90.00
_cell.angle_beta   90.00
_cell.angle_gamma   90.00
#
_symmetry.space_group_name_H-M   'P 1'
#
loop_
_entity.id
_entity.type
_entity.pdbx_description
1 polymer ?
#
loop_
_entity_poly.entity_id
_entity_poly.type
_entity_poly.pdbx_seq_one_letter_code
_entity_poly.pdbx_strand_id
1 'polypeptide(L)'
;MTAAQDLAADEFPFTALPVWPEDDHTGDAYDWMRELPLGWAAPGVWGTEGWDLGCWPYEAVAHFDDVLDVIYGLAHYIEGDVTVRAFSSRQARDAATDELALSTWLQVGNGPREGLPARNTPAAEIPARFRGPYLG
;
A
#
# COMPACT_ATOMS: atom_id res chain seq x y z
N MET A 1 -2.76 10.53 -25.16
CA MET A 1 -1.99 10.26 -23.94
C MET A 1 -2.97 9.61 -22.98
N THR A 2 -2.76 8.34 -22.67
CA THR A 2 -3.70 7.54 -21.87
C THR A 2 -3.32 7.66 -20.39
N ALA A 3 -4.31 7.64 -19.50
CA ALA A 3 -4.14 7.78 -18.04
C ALA A 3 -3.13 6.80 -17.41
N ALA A 4 -2.87 5.66 -18.06
CA ALA A 4 -1.85 4.69 -17.65
C ALA A 4 -0.41 5.22 -17.75
N GLN A 5 -0.15 6.27 -18.55
CA GLN A 5 1.18 6.88 -18.66
C GLN A 5 1.45 7.95 -17.59
N ASP A 6 0.41 8.46 -16.91
CA ASP A 6 0.54 9.50 -15.88
C ASP A 6 0.85 8.93 -14.49
N LEU A 7 0.39 7.71 -14.16
CA LEU A 7 0.66 7.10 -12.85
C LEU A 7 2.12 6.65 -12.68
N ALA A 8 2.80 6.30 -13.78
CA ALA A 8 4.23 5.99 -13.77
C ALA A 8 5.12 7.24 -13.70
N ALA A 9 4.57 8.44 -13.96
CA ALA A 9 5.33 9.69 -13.93
C ALA A 9 5.55 10.23 -12.50
N ASP A 10 4.82 9.70 -11.52
CA ASP A 10 4.91 10.11 -10.10
C ASP A 10 5.72 9.15 -9.23
N GLU A 11 6.31 8.09 -9.81
CA GLU A 11 7.22 7.21 -9.09
C GLU A 11 8.66 7.73 -9.11
N PHE A 12 9.27 7.79 -7.93
CA PHE A 12 10.70 8.00 -7.76
C PHE A 12 11.43 6.66 -7.69
N PRO A 13 12.75 6.63 -7.98
CA PRO A 13 13.55 5.49 -7.58
C PRO A 13 13.43 5.30 -6.07
N PHE A 14 13.15 4.07 -5.61
CA PHE A 14 12.99 3.80 -4.17
C PHE A 14 14.24 4.17 -3.36
N THR A 15 15.41 4.18 -4.00
CA THR A 15 16.69 4.62 -3.41
C THR A 15 16.73 6.11 -3.06
N ALA A 16 15.74 6.90 -3.46
CA ALA A 16 15.56 8.27 -2.99
C ALA A 16 14.94 8.34 -1.57
N LEU A 17 14.35 7.24 -1.07
CA LEU A 17 13.89 7.16 0.31
C LEU A 17 15.10 7.19 1.26
N PRO A 18 15.02 7.89 2.40
CA PRO A 18 16.14 7.96 3.34
C PRO A 18 16.41 6.61 4.03
N VAL A 19 15.37 5.77 4.17
CA VAL A 19 15.41 4.42 4.73
C VAL A 19 14.23 3.62 4.20
N TRP A 20 14.39 2.31 4.05
CA TRP A 20 13.32 1.40 3.63
C TRP A 20 13.40 0.06 4.41
N PRO A 21 12.27 -0.65 4.61
CA PRO A 21 12.28 -1.97 5.22
C PRO A 21 13.00 -2.98 4.31
N GLU A 22 13.71 -3.92 4.91
CA GLU A 22 14.40 -5.02 4.20
C GLU A 22 13.54 -6.30 4.21
N ASP A 23 13.94 -7.27 3.40
CA ASP A 23 13.39 -8.63 3.43
C ASP A 23 13.57 -9.26 4.81
N ASP A 24 12.56 -9.99 5.30
CA ASP A 24 12.61 -10.68 6.59
C ASP A 24 11.91 -12.04 6.54
N HIS A 25 12.71 -13.09 6.41
CA HIS A 25 12.24 -14.48 6.40
C HIS A 25 12.32 -15.16 7.78
N THR A 26 12.48 -14.39 8.86
CA THR A 26 12.66 -14.94 10.21
C THR A 26 11.37 -15.00 11.03
N GLY A 27 10.32 -14.30 10.59
CA GLY A 27 9.01 -14.22 11.25
C GLY A 27 7.86 -14.00 10.26
N ASP A 28 6.74 -13.49 10.78
CA ASP A 28 5.56 -13.12 9.98
C ASP A 28 5.42 -11.59 9.82
N ALA A 29 4.33 -11.13 9.20
CA ALA A 29 4.10 -9.70 9.01
C ALA A 29 4.02 -8.90 10.32
N TYR A 30 3.63 -9.51 11.45
CA TYR A 30 3.64 -8.83 12.74
C TYR A 30 5.05 -8.60 13.26
N ASP A 31 5.96 -9.54 13.04
CA ASP A 31 7.36 -9.38 13.42
C ASP A 31 8.04 -8.33 12.53
N TRP A 32 7.84 -8.41 11.22
CA TRP A 32 8.34 -7.41 10.28
C TRP A 32 7.86 -5.98 10.61
N MET A 33 6.58 -5.81 10.96
CA MET A 33 6.04 -4.50 11.36
C MET A 33 6.70 -3.90 12.60
N ARG A 34 7.16 -4.74 13.54
CA ARG A 34 7.81 -4.26 14.78
C ARG A 34 9.20 -3.67 14.52
N GLU A 35 9.84 -4.13 13.44
CA GLU A 35 11.19 -3.74 13.04
C GLU A 35 11.19 -2.62 11.98
N LEU A 36 10.02 -2.03 11.68
CA LEU A 36 9.91 -0.95 10.70
C LEU A 36 10.80 0.25 11.10
N PRO A 37 11.58 0.80 10.14
CA PRO A 37 12.41 1.97 10.40
C PRO A 37 11.59 3.21 10.79
N LEU A 38 12.22 4.16 11.46
CA LEU A 38 11.58 5.44 11.81
C LEU A 38 11.02 6.14 10.56
N GLY A 39 9.77 6.60 10.66
CA GLY A 39 9.04 7.24 9.56
C GLY A 39 8.14 6.30 8.77
N TRP A 40 8.28 4.98 8.96
CA TRP A 40 7.36 3.99 8.42
C TRP A 40 6.24 3.67 9.42
N ALA A 41 5.03 3.49 8.90
CA ALA A 41 3.87 3.05 9.66
C ALA A 41 3.09 2.01 8.85
N ALA A 42 2.59 0.97 9.51
CA ALA A 42 1.82 -0.09 8.86
C ALA A 42 0.31 0.06 9.12
N PRO A 43 -0.45 0.70 8.21
CA PRO A 43 -1.90 0.70 8.31
C PRO A 43 -2.44 -0.73 8.18
N GLY A 44 -3.22 -1.18 9.17
CA GLY A 44 -3.83 -2.52 9.14
C GLY A 44 -5.15 -2.61 8.37
N VAL A 45 -5.75 -1.47 8.05
CA VAL A 45 -7.09 -1.36 7.49
C VAL A 45 -7.18 -0.24 6.45
N TRP A 46 -8.08 -0.40 5.48
CA TRP A 46 -8.24 0.50 4.34
C TRP A 46 -9.72 0.66 3.93
N GLY A 47 -10.01 1.75 3.23
CA GLY A 47 -11.37 2.10 2.81
C GLY A 47 -12.26 2.58 3.96
N THR A 48 -13.49 2.97 3.62
CA THR A 48 -14.37 3.68 4.57
C THR A 48 -14.93 2.83 5.70
N GLU A 49 -14.91 1.49 5.58
CA GLU A 49 -15.37 0.57 6.64
C GLU A 49 -14.22 -0.18 7.32
N GLY A 50 -12.96 0.17 7.01
CA GLY A 50 -11.79 -0.43 7.64
C GLY A 50 -11.62 -1.92 7.31
N TRP A 51 -11.69 -2.28 6.03
CA TRP A 51 -11.39 -3.65 5.59
C TRP A 51 -9.89 -3.93 5.68
N ASP A 52 -9.52 -5.18 5.89
CA ASP A 52 -8.12 -5.61 6.05
C ASP A 52 -7.23 -5.09 4.92
N LEU A 53 -6.14 -4.40 5.24
CA LEU A 53 -5.13 -4.07 4.26
C LEU A 53 -4.07 -5.17 4.25
N GLY A 54 -4.07 -6.01 3.22
CA GLY A 54 -3.22 -7.20 3.13
C GLY A 54 -3.96 -8.47 3.53
N CYS A 55 -3.20 -9.52 3.89
CA CYS A 55 -3.69 -10.83 4.29
C CYS A 55 -2.92 -11.28 5.54
N TRP A 56 -3.43 -10.94 6.71
CA TRP A 56 -2.76 -11.23 7.97
C TRP A 56 -2.72 -12.74 8.27
N PRO A 57 -1.59 -13.30 8.74
CA PRO A 57 -0.29 -12.67 9.04
C PRO A 57 0.74 -12.72 7.88
N TYR A 58 0.34 -13.10 6.67
CA TYR A 58 1.26 -13.40 5.56
C TYR A 58 1.65 -12.18 4.72
N GLU A 59 0.79 -11.17 4.66
CA GLU A 59 0.95 -9.99 3.81
C GLU A 59 0.61 -8.73 4.61
N ALA A 60 1.47 -7.71 4.50
CA ALA A 60 1.28 -6.41 5.12
C ALA A 60 1.76 -5.26 4.22
N VAL A 61 1.22 -4.08 4.51
CA VAL A 61 1.59 -2.84 3.85
C VAL A 61 2.16 -1.87 4.88
N ALA A 62 3.24 -1.18 4.54
CA ALA A 62 3.74 -0.04 5.29
C ALA A 62 3.86 1.20 4.39
N HIS A 63 3.63 2.35 4.98
CA HIS A 63 3.72 3.67 4.35
C HIS A 63 4.83 4.47 4.99
N PHE A 64 5.56 5.22 4.17
CA PHE A 64 6.45 6.28 4.63
C PHE A 64 5.87 7.63 4.22
N ASP A 65 5.84 8.56 5.17
CA ASP A 65 5.50 9.97 4.94
C ASP A 65 6.73 10.82 5.31
N ASP A 66 7.33 11.48 4.31
CA ASP A 66 8.42 12.41 4.58
C ASP A 66 7.93 13.63 5.36
N VAL A 67 8.75 14.09 6.32
CA VAL A 67 8.42 15.24 7.17
C VAL A 67 8.41 16.56 6.41
N LEU A 68 9.05 16.62 5.24
CA LEU A 68 9.04 17.78 4.35
C LEU A 68 8.01 17.65 3.22
N ASP A 69 7.18 16.60 3.23
CA ASP A 69 6.17 16.30 2.22
C ASP A 69 6.75 16.15 0.79
N VAL A 70 8.02 15.71 0.66
CA VAL A 70 8.71 15.61 -0.65
C VAL A 70 8.64 14.21 -1.26
N ILE A 71 8.66 13.17 -0.43
CA ILE A 71 8.69 11.78 -0.88
C ILE A 71 7.84 10.88 0.02
N TYR A 72 7.19 9.91 -0.59
CA TYR A 72 6.27 9.00 0.07
C TYR A 72 6.61 7.56 -0.31
N GLY A 73 6.61 6.65 0.65
CA GLY A 73 6.96 5.25 0.42
C GLY A 73 5.76 4.33 0.57
N LEU A 74 5.76 3.25 -0.21
CA LEU A 74 4.89 2.09 -0.04
C LEU A 74 5.78 0.86 -0.01
N ALA A 75 5.76 0.13 1.09
CA ALA A 75 6.40 -1.18 1.23
C ALA A 75 5.30 -2.24 1.30
N HIS A 76 5.48 -3.31 0.54
CA HIS A 76 4.59 -4.46 0.48
C HIS A 76 5.38 -5.70 0.85
N TYR A 77 5.03 -6.26 2.01
CA TYR A 77 5.61 -7.49 2.53
C TYR A 77 4.72 -8.67 2.14
N ILE A 78 5.32 -9.76 1.65
CA ILE A 78 4.64 -11.06 1.43
C ILE A 78 5.60 -12.18 1.86
N GLU A 79 5.28 -12.84 2.97
CA GLU A 79 6.02 -14.02 3.48
C GLU A 79 7.56 -13.89 3.45
N GLY A 80 8.04 -12.68 3.74
CA GLY A 80 9.44 -12.32 3.87
C GLY A 80 10.03 -11.53 2.72
N ASP A 81 9.40 -11.56 1.53
CA ASP A 81 9.81 -10.71 0.41
C ASP A 81 9.21 -9.30 0.57
N VAL A 82 10.03 -8.26 0.42
CA VAL A 82 9.60 -6.86 0.52
C VAL A 82 9.81 -6.12 -0.80
N THR A 83 8.71 -5.63 -1.38
CA THR A 83 8.76 -4.71 -2.52
C THR A 83 8.53 -3.28 -2.05
N VAL A 84 9.42 -2.36 -2.44
CA VAL A 84 9.33 -0.94 -2.06
C VAL A 84 9.15 -0.06 -3.30
N ARG A 85 8.18 0.85 -3.24
CA ARG A 85 7.93 1.90 -4.23
C ARG A 85 7.99 3.26 -3.55
N ALA A 86 8.42 4.28 -4.30
CA ALA A 86 8.48 5.66 -3.83
C ALA A 86 7.70 6.58 -4.76
N PHE A 87 7.08 7.62 -4.20
CA PHE A 87 6.18 8.53 -4.89
C PHE A 87 6.46 9.99 -4.55
N SER A 88 6.13 10.87 -5.48
CA SER A 88 6.22 12.34 -5.31
C SER A 88 5.12 12.93 -4.43
N SER A 89 4.04 12.19 -4.18
CA SER A 89 2.89 12.68 -3.41
C SER A 89 2.22 11.58 -2.59
N ARG A 90 1.61 11.98 -1.46
CA ARG A 90 0.79 11.09 -0.64
C ARG A 90 -0.37 10.49 -1.44
N GLN A 91 -0.97 11.29 -2.32
CA GLN A 91 -2.10 10.88 -3.15
C GLN A 91 -1.70 9.75 -4.12
N ALA A 92 -0.50 9.81 -4.72
CA ALA A 92 0.00 8.77 -5.59
C ALA A 92 0.28 7.46 -4.82
N ARG A 93 0.87 7.55 -3.63
CA ARG A 93 1.03 6.40 -2.72
C ARG A 93 -0.31 5.78 -2.33
N ASP A 94 -1.30 6.61 -1.98
CA ASP A 94 -2.63 6.14 -1.61
C ASP A 94 -3.35 5.47 -2.78
N ALA A 95 -3.24 6.03 -3.99
CA ALA A 95 -3.76 5.40 -5.20
C ALA A 95 -3.11 4.02 -5.45
N ALA A 96 -1.79 3.91 -5.28
CA ALA A 96 -1.10 2.61 -5.36
C ALA A 96 -1.58 1.63 -4.29
N THR A 97 -1.91 2.13 -3.09
CA THR A 97 -2.46 1.32 -2.00
C THR A 97 -3.90 0.89 -2.27
N ASP A 98 -4.71 1.74 -2.90
CA ASP A 98 -6.08 1.41 -3.33
C ASP A 98 -6.09 0.21 -4.29
N GLU A 99 -5.18 0.21 -5.26
CA GLU A 99 -5.03 -0.86 -6.24
C GLU A 99 -4.53 -2.16 -5.59
N LEU A 100 -3.58 -2.06 -4.65
CA LEU A 100 -3.07 -3.20 -3.88
C LEU A 100 -4.18 -3.81 -3.04
N ALA A 101 -4.90 -3.00 -2.25
CA ALA A 101 -6.00 -3.44 -1.41
C ALA A 101 -7.07 -4.18 -2.23
N LEU A 102 -7.49 -3.61 -3.37
CA LEU A 102 -8.43 -4.26 -4.29
C LEU A 102 -7.92 -5.61 -4.78
N SER A 103 -6.65 -5.69 -5.19
CA SER A 103 -6.04 -6.93 -5.69
C SER A 103 -6.05 -8.03 -4.64
N THR A 104 -5.67 -7.69 -3.40
CA THR A 104 -5.61 -8.63 -2.27
C THR A 104 -7.01 -9.07 -1.86
N TRP A 105 -7.97 -8.16 -1.73
CA TRP A 105 -9.36 -8.49 -1.41
C TRP A 105 -9.98 -9.45 -2.43
N LEU A 106 -9.75 -9.23 -3.72
CA LEU A 106 -10.24 -10.12 -4.77
C LEU A 106 -9.51 -11.47 -4.81
N GLN A 107 -8.25 -11.52 -4.37
CA GLN A 107 -7.46 -12.76 -4.36
C GLN A 107 -7.81 -13.65 -3.17
N VAL A 108 -7.90 -13.06 -1.98
CA VAL A 108 -8.05 -13.79 -0.70
C VAL A 108 -9.51 -13.87 -0.27
N GLY A 109 -10.35 -12.91 -0.66
CA GLY A 109 -11.75 -12.84 -0.26
C GLY A 109 -11.96 -12.29 1.16
N ASN A 110 -10.99 -11.53 1.70
CA ASN A 110 -11.05 -10.92 3.04
C ASN A 110 -11.53 -9.45 3.04
N GLY A 111 -11.91 -8.91 1.88
CA GLY A 111 -12.39 -7.54 1.73
C GLY A 111 -13.91 -7.38 1.75
N PRO A 112 -14.42 -6.29 1.13
CA PRO A 112 -15.86 -6.07 0.96
C PRO A 112 -16.55 -7.24 0.24
N ARG A 113 -17.74 -7.62 0.71
CA ARG A 113 -18.49 -8.76 0.16
C ARG A 113 -19.12 -8.50 -1.21
N GLU A 114 -19.42 -7.23 -1.51
CA GLU A 114 -20.14 -6.84 -2.72
C GLU A 114 -19.59 -5.52 -3.28
N GLY A 115 -19.85 -5.28 -4.56
CA GLY A 115 -19.59 -4.00 -5.22
C GLY A 115 -18.12 -3.72 -5.55
N LEU A 116 -17.20 -4.64 -5.26
CA LEU A 116 -15.81 -4.51 -5.71
C LEU A 116 -15.75 -4.45 -7.24
N PRO A 117 -14.97 -3.52 -7.82
CA PRO A 117 -14.73 -3.50 -9.25
C PRO A 117 -13.85 -4.68 -9.69
N ALA A 118 -13.56 -4.79 -10.98
CA ALA A 118 -12.74 -5.88 -11.51
C ALA A 118 -11.28 -5.80 -11.02
N ARG A 119 -10.57 -6.93 -11.06
CA ARG A 119 -9.13 -6.95 -10.82
C ARG A 119 -8.44 -5.99 -11.81
N ASN A 120 -7.42 -5.27 -11.33
CA ASN A 120 -6.67 -4.27 -12.10
C ASN A 120 -7.49 -3.03 -12.52
N THR A 121 -8.65 -2.77 -11.90
CA THR A 121 -9.30 -1.46 -12.03
C THR A 121 -8.34 -0.38 -11.48
N PRO A 122 -7.99 0.64 -12.29
CA PRO A 122 -7.10 1.72 -11.83
C PRO A 122 -7.68 2.48 -10.65
N ALA A 123 -6.84 3.01 -9.77
CA ALA A 123 -7.26 3.72 -8.55
C ALA A 123 -8.32 4.81 -8.81
N ALA A 124 -8.19 5.56 -9.91
CA ALA A 124 -9.12 6.61 -10.29
C ALA A 124 -10.56 6.10 -10.55
N GLU A 125 -10.69 4.83 -10.92
CA GLU A 125 -11.96 4.17 -11.22
C GLU A 125 -12.48 3.31 -10.05
N ILE A 126 -11.66 3.10 -9.01
CA ILE A 126 -12.10 2.40 -7.79
C ILE A 126 -13.12 3.30 -7.06
N PRO A 127 -14.33 2.80 -6.73
CA PRO A 127 -15.32 3.56 -5.98
C PRO A 127 -14.75 4.11 -4.66
N ALA A 128 -15.05 5.38 -4.35
CA ALA A 128 -14.44 6.09 -3.21
C ALA A 128 -14.59 5.38 -1.86
N ARG A 129 -15.65 4.58 -1.68
CA ARG A 129 -15.84 3.79 -0.46
C ARG A 129 -14.71 2.79 -0.21
N PHE A 130 -14.04 2.31 -1.26
CA PHE A 130 -12.97 1.31 -1.17
C PHE A 130 -11.57 1.93 -1.16
N ARG A 131 -11.47 3.26 -1.11
CA ARG A 131 -10.21 3.99 -1.26
C ARG A 131 -9.81 4.73 0.01
N GLY A 132 -8.52 5.00 0.11
CA GLY A 132 -7.91 5.83 1.13
C GLY A 132 -7.81 5.17 2.50
N PRO A 133 -7.03 5.78 3.41
CA PRO A 133 -6.89 5.31 4.77
C PRO A 133 -8.24 5.35 5.50
N TYR A 134 -8.50 4.34 6.31
CA TYR A 134 -9.64 4.35 7.22
C TYR A 134 -9.42 5.41 8.31
N LEU A 135 -10.38 6.31 8.51
CA LEU A 135 -10.25 7.46 9.42
C LEU A 135 -10.92 7.28 10.78
N GLY A 136 -11.61 6.16 11.03
CA GLY A 136 -12.40 5.95 12.25
C GLY A 136 -13.84 6.42 12.11
#